data_AF-A0A453EGY1-F1
#
_entry.id   AF-A0A453EGY1-F1
#
_cell.length_a   1.000
_cell.length_b   1.000
_cell.length_c   1.000
_cell.angle_alpha   90.00
_cell.angle_beta   90.00
_cell.angle_gamma   90.00
#
_symmetry.space_group_name_H-M   'P 1'
#
loop_
_entity.id
_entity.type
_entity.pdbx_description
1 polymer ?
#
loop_
_entity_poly.entity_id
_entity_poly.type
_entity_poly.pdbx_seq_one_letter_code
_entity_poly.pdbx_strand_id
1 'polypeptide(L)'
;MLGCSTFGISLWLLRWFPVQAVDRFLLMMARFIMGDTTNIGITRPSLGPMELKGVSGKTPVLDVGTIAKIKSGSINVFPGVRCFHEHGVEFIDGRTENFDVVILATGYKSNVPYWLKV
;
A
#
# COMPACT_ATOMS: atom_id res chain seq x y z
N MET A 1 5.04 -20.80 -2.35
CA MET A 1 4.53 -19.94 -3.45
C MET A 1 4.66 -20.71 -4.75
N LEU A 2 3.66 -20.66 -5.63
CA LEU A 2 3.48 -21.49 -6.84
C LEU A 2 4.49 -21.24 -7.99
N GLY A 3 5.72 -20.79 -7.69
CA GLY A 3 6.74 -20.46 -8.71
C GLY A 3 6.45 -19.22 -9.58
N CYS A 4 5.23 -18.67 -9.53
CA CYS A 4 4.82 -17.45 -10.25
C CYS A 4 4.52 -16.31 -9.26
N SER A 5 4.81 -15.07 -9.67
CA SER A 5 4.46 -13.89 -8.87
C SER A 5 2.94 -13.64 -8.87
N THR A 6 2.41 -13.10 -7.77
CA THR A 6 0.99 -12.69 -7.67
C THR A 6 0.62 -11.70 -8.77
N PHE A 7 1.55 -10.81 -9.13
CA PHE A 7 1.39 -9.87 -10.22
C PHE A 7 1.32 -10.57 -11.59
N GLY A 8 2.18 -11.57 -11.84
CA GLY A 8 2.14 -12.35 -13.09
C GLY A 8 0.81 -13.08 -13.27
N ILE A 9 0.29 -13.70 -12.20
CA ILE A 9 -1.05 -14.32 -12.20
C ILE A 9 -2.13 -13.28 -12.49
N SER A 10 -2.02 -12.08 -11.89
CA SER A 10 -2.97 -10.99 -12.11
C SER A 10 -3.00 -10.54 -13.58
N LEU A 11 -1.83 -10.38 -14.21
CA LEU A 11 -1.73 -10.05 -15.63
C LEU A 11 -2.31 -11.14 -16.54
N TRP A 12 -2.09 -12.41 -16.19
CA TRP A 12 -2.66 -13.52 -16.94
C TRP A 12 -4.19 -13.54 -16.85
N LEU A 13 -4.77 -13.30 -15.67
CA LEU A 13 -6.22 -13.19 -15.47
C LEU A 13 -6.83 -12.03 -16.25
N LEU A 14 -6.14 -10.88 -16.30
CA LEU A 14 -6.58 -9.70 -17.06
C LEU A 14 -6.67 -9.94 -18.57
N ARG A 15 -6.02 -10.99 -19.09
CA ARG A 15 -6.16 -11.38 -20.50
C ARG A 15 -7.53 -12.00 -20.81
N TRP A 16 -8.24 -12.49 -19.81
CA TRP A 16 -9.47 -13.26 -19.97
C TRP A 16 -10.69 -12.64 -19.27
N PHE A 17 -10.48 -11.80 -18.26
CA PHE A 17 -11.55 -11.25 -17.42
C PHE A 17 -11.47 -9.72 -17.33
N PRO A 18 -12.62 -9.03 -17.12
CA PRO A 18 -12.63 -7.59 -16.89
C PRO A 18 -11.93 -7.22 -15.57
N VAL A 19 -11.33 -6.03 -15.53
CA VAL A 19 -10.51 -5.53 -14.41
C VAL A 19 -11.22 -5.67 -13.06
N GLN A 20 -12.50 -5.29 -12.99
CA GLN A 20 -13.30 -5.35 -11.76
C GLN A 20 -13.46 -6.77 -11.21
N ALA A 21 -13.56 -7.78 -12.08
CA ALA A 21 -13.68 -9.17 -11.68
C ALA A 21 -12.34 -9.70 -11.13
N VAL A 22 -11.23 -9.38 -11.82
CA VAL A 22 -9.88 -9.72 -11.36
C VAL A 22 -9.60 -9.06 -10.01
N ASP A 23 -9.92 -7.78 -9.86
CA ASP A 23 -9.72 -7.06 -8.61
C ASP A 23 -10.55 -7.63 -7.46
N ARG A 24 -11.82 -7.96 -7.69
CA ARG A 24 -12.66 -8.59 -6.66
C ARG A 24 -12.10 -9.93 -6.22
N PHE A 25 -11.60 -10.74 -7.16
CA PHE A 25 -10.91 -12.00 -6.87
C PHE A 25 -9.63 -11.77 -6.04
N LEU A 26 -8.76 -10.86 -6.47
CA LEU A 26 -7.53 -10.53 -5.76
C LEU A 26 -7.79 -10.01 -4.34
N LEU A 27 -8.80 -9.15 -4.16
CA LEU A 27 -9.19 -8.63 -2.85
C LEU A 27 -9.75 -9.72 -1.92
N MET A 28 -10.50 -10.67 -2.48
CA MET A 28 -10.98 -11.85 -1.74
C MET A 28 -9.81 -12.72 -1.28
N MET A 29 -8.87 -13.04 -2.18
CA MET A 29 -7.66 -13.80 -1.85
C MET A 29 -6.80 -13.08 -0.82
N ALA A 30 -6.61 -11.76 -0.97
CA ALA A 30 -5.91 -10.93 -0.02
C ALA A 30 -6.57 -10.97 1.37
N ARG A 31 -7.91 -10.97 1.45
CA ARG A 31 -8.65 -11.09 2.72
C ARG A 31 -8.50 -12.48 3.34
N PHE A 32 -8.49 -13.52 2.53
CA PHE A 32 -8.26 -14.88 3.02
C PHE A 32 -6.83 -15.08 3.57
N ILE A 33 -5.83 -14.55 2.87
CA ILE A 33 -4.42 -14.74 3.22
C ILE A 33 -4.00 -13.83 4.39
N MET A 34 -4.38 -12.54 4.35
CA MET A 34 -3.88 -11.55 5.31
C MET A 34 -4.87 -11.24 6.44
N GLY A 35 -6.15 -11.59 6.26
CA GLY A 35 -7.24 -11.18 7.13
C GLY A 35 -7.71 -9.75 6.86
N ASP A 36 -8.43 -9.20 7.84
CA ASP A 36 -8.79 -7.78 7.86
C ASP A 36 -7.60 -6.95 8.35
N THR A 37 -7.09 -6.07 7.48
CA THR A 37 -5.92 -5.24 7.76
C THR A 37 -6.27 -3.92 8.47
N THR A 38 -7.56 -3.58 8.56
CA THR A 38 -8.01 -2.37 9.27
C THR A 38 -7.66 -2.43 10.76
N ASN A 39 -7.74 -3.63 11.34
CA ASN A 39 -7.36 -3.91 12.73
C ASN A 39 -5.89 -3.62 13.05
N ILE A 40 -5.03 -3.55 12.03
CA ILE A 40 -3.60 -3.21 12.16
C ILE A 40 -3.28 -1.83 11.57
N GLY A 41 -4.28 -0.98 11.39
CA GLY A 41 -4.12 0.39 10.90
C GLY A 41 -3.93 0.52 9.38
N ILE A 42 -4.04 -0.57 8.61
CA ILE A 42 -3.90 -0.54 7.14
C ILE A 42 -5.28 -0.64 6.49
N THR A 43 -5.82 0.52 6.12
CA THR A 43 -7.09 0.64 5.40
C THR A 43 -6.92 0.27 3.95
N ARG A 44 -7.82 -0.58 3.43
CA ARG A 44 -7.82 -0.93 2.01
C ARG A 44 -8.37 0.23 1.17
N PRO A 45 -7.76 0.53 0.01
CA PRO A 45 -8.34 1.47 -0.95
C PRO A 45 -9.72 1.02 -1.43
N SER A 46 -10.55 1.97 -1.87
CA SER A 46 -11.85 1.68 -2.50
C SER A 46 -11.71 1.03 -3.88
N LEU A 47 -10.63 1.35 -4.60
CA LEU A 47 -10.28 0.75 -5.88
C LEU A 47 -9.47 -0.53 -5.69
N GLY A 48 -9.68 -1.50 -6.57
CA GLY A 48 -8.89 -2.72 -6.59
C GLY A 48 -7.46 -2.49 -7.08
N PRO A 49 -6.54 -3.44 -6.83
CA PRO A 49 -5.11 -3.23 -7.09
C PRO A 49 -4.77 -3.02 -8.57
N MET A 50 -5.48 -3.66 -9.50
CA MET A 50 -5.24 -3.51 -10.94
C MET A 50 -5.86 -2.22 -11.48
N GLU A 51 -7.08 -1.88 -11.05
CA GLU A 51 -7.71 -0.60 -11.38
C GLU A 51 -6.89 0.58 -10.84
N LEU A 52 -6.45 0.51 -9.58
CA LEU A 52 -5.59 1.51 -8.95
C LEU A 52 -4.30 1.70 -9.76
N LYS A 53 -3.68 0.61 -10.21
CA LYS A 53 -2.48 0.66 -11.06
C LYS A 53 -2.77 1.31 -12.41
N GLY A 54 -3.91 1.01 -13.03
CA GLY A 54 -4.32 1.60 -14.30
C GLY A 54 -4.54 3.11 -14.19
N VAL A 55 -5.22 3.58 -13.15
CA VAL A 55 -5.58 5.00 -12.97
C VAL A 55 -4.39 5.82 -12.45
N SER A 56 -3.65 5.31 -11.47
CA SER A 56 -2.61 6.08 -10.79
C SER A 56 -1.18 5.80 -11.27
N GLY A 57 -0.99 4.74 -12.06
CA GLY A 57 0.34 4.21 -12.40
C GLY A 57 1.07 3.58 -11.20
N LYS A 58 0.47 3.55 -10.01
CA LYS A 58 1.10 3.03 -8.78
C LYS A 58 0.58 1.63 -8.49
N THR A 59 1.51 0.71 -8.29
CA THR A 59 1.18 -0.65 -7.86
C THR A 59 1.13 -0.68 -6.33
N PRO A 60 0.02 -1.11 -5.70
CA PRO A 60 0.00 -1.30 -4.26
C PRO A 60 0.91 -2.48 -3.91
N VAL A 61 1.88 -2.26 -3.02
CA VAL A 61 2.83 -3.28 -2.59
C VAL A 61 2.74 -3.45 -1.08
N LEU A 62 2.74 -4.71 -0.65
CA LEU A 62 2.95 -5.12 0.73
C LEU A 62 4.10 -6.09 0.75
N ASP A 63 5.18 -5.73 1.44
CA ASP A 63 6.37 -6.55 1.51
C ASP A 63 6.15 -7.80 2.38
N VAL A 64 6.87 -8.87 2.04
CA VAL A 64 6.74 -10.15 2.73
C VAL A 64 7.25 -10.00 4.16
N GLY A 65 6.39 -10.35 5.12
CA GLY A 65 6.72 -10.28 6.54
C GLY A 65 6.40 -8.94 7.22
N THR A 66 6.08 -7.87 6.48
CA THR A 66 5.68 -6.58 7.10
C THR A 66 4.43 -6.73 7.95
N ILE A 67 3.42 -7.45 7.49
CA ILE A 67 2.21 -7.72 8.29
C ILE A 67 2.54 -8.49 9.57
N ALA A 68 3.46 -9.45 9.51
CA ALA A 68 3.87 -10.20 10.69
C ALA A 68 4.56 -9.29 11.71
N LYS A 69 5.44 -8.40 11.24
CA LYS A 69 6.12 -7.40 12.10
C LYS A 69 5.16 -6.38 12.70
N ILE A 70 4.10 -6.00 11.97
CA ILE A 70 3.05 -5.13 12.52
C ILE A 70 2.27 -5.88 13.60
N LYS A 71 1.86 -7.12 13.32
CA LYS A 71 1.13 -7.95 14.28
C LYS A 71 1.94 -8.28 15.54
N SER A 72 3.27 -8.37 15.44
CA SER A 72 4.17 -8.58 16.59
C SER A 72 4.49 -7.30 17.36
N GLY A 73 4.03 -6.13 16.91
CA GLY A 73 4.37 -4.83 17.52
C GLY A 73 5.79 -4.34 17.22
N SER A 74 6.54 -5.02 16.34
CA SER A 74 7.86 -4.57 15.89
C SER A 74 7.78 -3.39 14.92
N ILE A 75 6.63 -3.20 14.27
CA ILE A 75 6.29 -2.01 13.47
C ILE A 75 4.94 -1.48 13.97
N ASN A 76 4.92 -0.22 14.39
CA ASN A 76 3.69 0.45 14.80
C ASN A 76 3.16 1.31 13.65
N VAL A 77 1.86 1.18 13.34
CA VAL A 77 1.18 1.95 12.31
C VAL A 77 0.45 3.12 12.96
N PHE A 78 0.81 4.34 12.54
CA PHE A 78 0.19 5.58 12.99
C PHE A 78 -0.60 6.23 11.84
N PRO A 79 -1.61 7.05 12.14
CA PRO A 79 -2.33 7.78 11.10
C PRO A 79 -1.46 8.93 10.56
N GLY A 80 -2.03 9.78 9.70
CA GLY A 80 -1.30 10.88 9.09
C GLY A 80 -0.60 11.78 10.10
N VAL A 81 0.56 12.31 9.71
CA VAL A 81 1.29 13.31 10.50
C VAL A 81 0.56 14.66 10.41
N ARG A 82 0.32 15.29 11.56
CA ARG A 82 -0.23 16.65 11.66
C ARG A 82 0.88 17.70 11.62
N CYS A 83 1.87 17.58 12.50
CA CYS A 83 3.03 18.46 12.54
C CYS A 83 4.24 17.78 13.20
N PHE A 84 5.41 18.38 12.99
CA PHE A 84 6.66 18.01 13.65
C PHE A 84 6.96 18.99 14.79
N HIS A 85 7.44 18.45 15.89
CA HIS A 85 7.95 19.17 17.05
C HIS A 85 9.46 18.96 17.15
N GLU A 86 10.14 19.70 18.03
CA GLU A 86 11.60 19.62 18.20
C GLU A 86 12.09 18.19 18.53
N HIS A 87 11.30 17.42 19.29
CA HIS A 87 11.64 16.05 19.70
C HIS A 87 10.59 14.99 19.36
N GLY A 88 9.64 15.30 18.48
CA GLY A 88 8.57 14.35 18.19
C GLY A 88 7.64 14.72 17.05
N VAL A 89 6.59 13.92 16.90
CA VAL A 89 5.60 14.01 15.83
C VAL A 89 4.21 13.95 16.45
N GLU A 90 3.36 14.91 16.11
CA GLU A 90 1.93 14.86 16.43
C GLU A 90 1.17 14.29 15.25
N PHE A 91 0.29 13.33 15.51
CA PHE A 91 -0.55 12.68 14.51
C PHE A 91 -1.94 13.32 14.43
N ILE A 92 -2.68 13.03 13.35
CA ILE A 92 -4.02 13.62 13.14
C ILE A 92 -5.04 13.23 14.21
N ASP A 93 -4.81 12.16 14.96
CA ASP A 93 -5.65 11.73 16.09
C ASP A 93 -5.24 12.36 17.44
N GLY A 94 -4.25 13.25 17.45
CA GLY A 94 -3.77 13.96 18.63
C GLY A 94 -2.71 13.22 19.45
N ARG A 95 -2.35 11.98 19.07
CA ARG A 95 -1.21 11.29 19.69
C ARG A 95 0.10 11.98 19.35
N THR A 96 1.03 12.00 20.29
CA THR A 96 2.38 12.55 20.10
C THR A 96 3.39 11.49 20.50
N GLU A 97 4.39 11.25 19.64
CA GLU A 97 5.46 10.28 19.87
C GLU A 97 6.83 10.88 19.52
N ASN A 98 7.86 10.46 20.24
CA ASN A 98 9.23 10.91 20.01
C ASN A 98 9.93 10.03 18.97
N PHE A 99 10.72 10.65 18.08
CA PHE A 99 11.48 9.95 17.06
C PHE A 99 12.86 10.60 16.89
N ASP A 100 13.92 9.78 16.84
CA ASP A 100 15.29 10.26 16.60
C ASP A 100 15.52 10.61 15.12
N VAL A 101 14.85 9.91 14.21
CA VAL A 101 15.05 10.01 12.76
C VAL A 101 13.71 9.93 12.03
N VAL A 102 13.52 10.82 11.05
CA VAL A 102 12.38 10.81 10.14
C VAL A 102 12.85 10.54 8.71
N ILE A 103 12.28 9.52 8.06
CA ILE A 103 12.57 9.15 6.67
C ILE A 103 11.33 9.41 5.81
N LEU A 104 11.44 10.32 4.84
CA LEU A 104 10.34 10.64 3.92
C LEU A 104 10.30 9.68 2.72
N ALA A 105 9.67 8.52 2.90
CA ALA A 105 9.45 7.52 1.85
C ALA A 105 8.25 7.85 0.94
N THR A 106 8.12 9.10 0.49
CA THR A 106 6.94 9.63 -0.23
C THR A 106 7.00 9.49 -1.75
N GLY A 107 8.04 8.85 -2.29
CA GLY A 107 8.22 8.58 -3.71
C GLY A 107 8.76 9.77 -4.52
N TYR A 108 8.68 9.67 -5.85
CA TYR A 108 9.23 10.64 -6.79
C TYR A 108 8.18 11.13 -7.78
N LYS A 109 8.37 12.34 -8.33
CA LYS A 109 7.60 12.85 -9.47
C LYS A 109 8.40 12.65 -10.75
N SER A 110 7.76 12.12 -11.79
CA SER A 110 8.39 11.98 -13.10
C SER A 110 8.45 13.34 -13.81
N ASN A 111 9.58 13.66 -14.43
CA ASN A 111 9.71 14.82 -15.30
C ASN A 111 9.44 14.49 -16.78
N VAL A 112 9.19 13.22 -17.12
CA VAL A 112 8.92 12.75 -18.51
C VAL A 112 7.86 13.58 -19.23
N PRO A 113 6.71 13.92 -18.62
CA PRO A 113 5.68 14.70 -19.31
C PRO A 113 6.13 16.12 -19.73
N TYR A 114 7.20 16.66 -19.14
CA TYR A 114 7.70 17.99 -19.50
C TYR A 114 8.63 17.96 -20.73
N TRP A 115 9.27 16.83 -21.02
CA TRP A 115 10.24 16.73 -22.12
C TRP A 115 9.81 15.79 -23.24
N LEU A 116 9.05 14.74 -22.94
CA LEU A 116 8.46 13.85 -23.94
C LEU A 116 7.11 14.42 -24.37
N LYS A 117 7.10 15.15 -25.48
CA LYS A 117 5.87 15.56 -26.16
C LYS A 117 5.41 14.38 -27.03
N VAL A 118 4.32 13.74 -26.63
CA VAL A 118 3.61 12.71 -27.43
C VAL A 118 2.64 13.40 -28.37
#